data_AF-A0A1E7F386-F1
#
_entry.id   AF-A0A1E7F386-F1
#
_cell.length_a   1.000
_cell.length_b   1.000
_cell.length_c   1.000
_cell.angle_alpha   90.00
_cell.angle_beta   90.00
_cell.angle_gamma   90.00
#
_symmetry.space_group_name_H-M   'P 1'
#
loop_
_entity.id
_entity.type
_entity.pdbx_description
1 polymer ?
#
loop_
_entity_poly.entity_id
_entity_poly.type
_entity_poly.pdbx_seq_one_letter_code
_entity_poly.pdbx_strand_id
1 'polypeptide(L)'
;MVKSAFRPSDDVMTLPFLVPTNAMAVVDLRRTTTIVQALIGDGGSISSECSEIYLNGLVDDMTFMANTIDAGIQKYGIGVHPLTGNKQYAYEVDGYGNMYYADDANVPSLLSLPYLGYVNATDPIYINTRNFVLSSNNPWYFSGKAGAGLGGPHVGLNSIWPMSIIIHALTSTDSEEITNCAELLVDSTENTTLMHESFNKNDVGSYTRSWFAWANSLFGELVLYDEGLERIKITSEQ
;
A
#
# COMPACT_ATOMS: atom_id res chain seq x y z
N MET A 1 -10.69 -14.10 -2.68
CA MET A 1 -10.35 -12.71 -3.04
C MET A 1 -11.58 -12.03 -3.61
N VAL A 2 -11.71 -10.73 -3.36
CA VAL A 2 -12.81 -9.87 -3.78
C VAL A 2 -12.38 -9.14 -5.06
N LYS A 3 -13.28 -9.09 -6.04
CA LYS A 3 -13.02 -8.38 -7.29
C LYS A 3 -13.07 -6.88 -7.05
N SER A 4 -12.19 -6.14 -7.69
CA SER A 4 -12.39 -4.70 -7.88
C SER A 4 -12.80 -4.42 -9.33
N ALA A 5 -13.21 -3.20 -9.64
CA ALA A 5 -13.35 -2.74 -11.03
C ALA A 5 -12.20 -1.80 -11.40
N PHE A 6 -11.74 -1.02 -10.43
CA PHE A 6 -10.72 0.01 -10.58
C PHE A 6 -9.63 -0.15 -9.52
N ARG A 7 -8.46 0.40 -9.82
CA ARG A 7 -7.34 0.58 -8.89
C ARG A 7 -7.57 1.81 -8.01
N PRO A 8 -6.77 2.03 -6.96
CA PRO A 8 -6.75 3.27 -6.20
C PRO A 8 -6.30 4.51 -7.00
N SER A 9 -5.79 4.30 -8.22
CA SER A 9 -5.54 5.35 -9.23
C SER A 9 -6.78 5.73 -10.04
N ASP A 10 -7.94 5.12 -9.76
CA ASP A 10 -9.18 5.20 -10.56
C ASP A 10 -9.07 4.62 -11.98
N ASP A 11 -7.97 3.96 -12.31
CA ASP A 11 -7.80 3.24 -13.58
C ASP A 11 -8.44 1.86 -13.55
N VAL A 12 -8.93 1.38 -14.69
CA VAL A 12 -9.46 0.01 -14.82
C VAL A 12 -8.34 -1.01 -14.61
N MET A 13 -8.65 -2.10 -13.93
CA MET A 13 -7.70 -3.19 -13.73
C MET A 13 -7.44 -3.99 -15.00
N THR A 14 -6.29 -4.66 -15.06
CA THR A 14 -5.96 -5.65 -16.09
C THR A 14 -6.56 -7.02 -15.73
N LEU A 15 -6.42 -7.45 -14.47
CA LEU A 15 -6.99 -8.70 -13.95
C LEU A 15 -7.91 -8.42 -12.74
N PRO A 16 -8.97 -9.22 -12.51
CA PRO A 16 -10.10 -8.86 -11.65
C PRO A 16 -9.78 -8.82 -10.15
N PHE A 17 -8.65 -9.35 -9.69
CA PHE A 17 -8.29 -9.36 -8.28
C PHE A 17 -7.00 -8.59 -8.02
N LEU A 18 -7.14 -7.35 -7.56
CA LEU A 18 -6.04 -6.50 -7.12
C LEU A 18 -5.53 -6.97 -5.75
N VAL A 19 -4.32 -7.50 -5.71
CA VAL A 19 -3.69 -8.09 -4.52
C VAL A 19 -3.54 -7.09 -3.37
N PRO A 20 -2.99 -5.87 -3.56
CA PRO A 20 -2.80 -4.95 -2.44
C PRO A 20 -4.13 -4.45 -1.83
N THR A 21 -5.19 -4.26 -2.61
CA THR A 21 -6.52 -3.93 -2.06
C THR A 21 -7.14 -5.11 -1.29
N ASN A 22 -6.93 -6.35 -1.76
CA ASN A 22 -7.36 -7.52 -1.00
C ASN A 22 -6.59 -7.64 0.32
N ALA A 23 -5.29 -7.33 0.33
CA ALA A 23 -4.46 -7.28 1.54
C ALA A 23 -4.95 -6.21 2.53
N MET A 24 -5.27 -5.00 2.04
CA MET A 24 -5.89 -3.95 2.85
C MET A 24 -7.22 -4.42 3.48
N ALA A 25 -8.08 -5.08 2.70
CA ALA A 25 -9.34 -5.62 3.20
C ALA A 25 -9.13 -6.64 4.33
N VAL A 26 -8.11 -7.51 4.25
CA VAL A 26 -7.76 -8.44 5.35
C VAL A 26 -7.39 -7.68 6.61
N VAL A 27 -6.55 -6.64 6.50
CA VAL A 27 -6.13 -5.82 7.65
C VAL A 27 -7.34 -5.12 8.27
N ASP A 28 -8.16 -4.47 7.47
CA ASP A 28 -9.29 -3.68 7.96
C ASP A 28 -10.39 -4.56 8.57
N LEU A 29 -10.65 -5.74 8.03
CA LEU A 29 -11.57 -6.71 8.64
C LEU A 29 -11.06 -7.16 10.02
N ARG A 30 -9.77 -7.48 10.13
CA ARG A 30 -9.15 -7.88 11.41
C ARG A 30 -9.20 -6.76 12.45
N ARG A 31 -8.86 -5.52 12.05
CA ARG A 31 -8.96 -4.34 12.94
C ARG A 31 -10.40 -4.08 13.37
N THR A 32 -11.35 -4.19 12.46
CA THR A 32 -12.77 -3.99 12.75
C THR A 32 -13.26 -5.05 13.75
N THR A 33 -12.86 -6.32 13.58
CA THR A 33 -13.12 -7.37 14.57
C THR A 33 -12.64 -6.98 15.96
N THR A 34 -11.41 -6.48 16.10
CA THR A 34 -10.87 -6.03 17.40
C THR A 34 -11.71 -4.90 18.02
N ILE A 35 -12.12 -3.91 17.21
CA ILE A 35 -12.97 -2.81 17.68
C ILE A 35 -14.32 -3.35 18.16
N VAL A 36 -14.96 -4.23 17.38
CA VAL A 36 -16.27 -4.80 17.75
C VAL A 36 -16.17 -5.64 19.01
N GLN A 37 -15.12 -6.46 19.16
CA GLN A 37 -14.88 -7.23 20.39
C GLN A 37 -14.70 -6.34 21.62
N ALA A 38 -13.97 -5.23 21.49
CA ALA A 38 -13.79 -4.28 22.59
C ALA A 38 -15.10 -3.60 23.01
N LEU A 39 -16.08 -3.47 22.12
CA LEU A 39 -17.41 -2.95 22.44
C LEU A 39 -18.30 -3.96 23.19
N ILE A 40 -18.01 -5.26 23.05
CA ILE A 40 -18.72 -6.36 23.70
C ILE A 40 -18.14 -6.67 25.09
N GLY A 41 -16.81 -6.59 25.26
CA GLY A 41 -16.10 -7.03 26.47
C GLY A 41 -16.42 -6.25 27.75
N ASP A 42 -15.86 -6.68 28.89
CA ASP A 42 -16.09 -6.08 30.21
C ASP A 42 -15.69 -4.59 30.22
N GLY A 43 -16.68 -3.70 30.37
CA GLY A 43 -16.52 -2.24 30.26
C GLY A 43 -17.03 -1.65 28.93
N GLY A 44 -17.52 -2.49 28.02
CA GLY A 44 -18.18 -2.10 26.77
C GLY A 44 -19.48 -1.35 27.01
N SER A 45 -19.88 -0.52 26.03
CA SER A 45 -21.09 0.32 26.11
C SER A 45 -22.38 -0.44 25.75
N ILE A 46 -22.27 -1.72 25.38
CA ILE A 46 -23.37 -2.54 24.88
C ILE A 46 -23.82 -3.51 25.97
N SER A 47 -25.03 -3.32 26.48
CA SER A 47 -25.56 -4.06 27.63
C SER A 47 -26.73 -5.00 27.29
N SER A 48 -27.16 -5.06 26.03
CA SER A 48 -28.28 -5.89 25.61
C SER A 48 -27.79 -7.22 25.03
N GLU A 49 -28.29 -8.33 25.56
CA GLU A 49 -27.97 -9.70 25.14
C GLU A 49 -28.21 -9.91 23.63
N CYS A 50 -29.28 -9.32 23.09
CA CYS A 50 -29.57 -9.38 21.65
C CYS A 50 -28.51 -8.66 20.80
N SER A 51 -27.99 -7.53 21.29
CA SER A 51 -26.91 -6.80 20.61
C SER A 51 -25.59 -7.56 20.67
N GLU A 52 -25.30 -8.20 21.80
CA GLU A 52 -24.10 -9.03 21.96
C GLU A 52 -24.10 -10.23 21.01
N ILE A 53 -25.21 -10.97 20.90
CA ILE A 53 -25.34 -12.10 19.96
C ILE A 53 -25.11 -11.65 18.52
N TYR A 54 -25.74 -10.54 18.11
CA TYR A 54 -25.59 -10.01 16.76
C TYR A 54 -24.14 -9.61 16.45
N LEU A 55 -23.47 -8.94 17.39
CA LEU A 55 -22.09 -8.47 17.20
C LEU A 55 -21.07 -9.60 17.22
N ASN A 56 -21.29 -10.64 18.03
CA ASN A 56 -20.49 -11.87 17.96
C ASN A 56 -20.63 -12.53 16.58
N GLY A 57 -21.86 -12.62 16.04
CA GLY A 57 -22.06 -13.11 14.66
C GLY A 57 -21.34 -12.27 13.60
N LEU A 58 -21.34 -10.94 13.75
CA LEU A 58 -20.61 -10.04 12.86
C LEU A 58 -19.09 -10.26 12.94
N VAL A 59 -18.55 -10.47 14.15
CA VAL A 59 -17.13 -10.80 14.38
C VAL A 59 -16.75 -12.10 13.67
N ASP A 60 -17.59 -13.13 13.77
CA ASP A 60 -17.37 -14.42 13.11
C ASP A 60 -17.35 -14.27 11.59
N ASP A 61 -18.33 -13.54 11.01
CA ASP A 61 -18.42 -13.30 9.57
C ASP A 61 -17.20 -12.52 9.04
N MET A 62 -16.79 -11.46 9.74
CA MET A 62 -15.61 -10.66 9.35
C MET A 62 -14.32 -11.49 9.45
N THR A 63 -14.17 -12.29 10.50
CA THR A 63 -13.01 -13.17 10.70
C THR A 63 -12.93 -14.23 9.62
N PHE A 64 -14.06 -14.86 9.30
CA PHE A 64 -14.17 -15.83 8.21
C PHE A 64 -13.81 -15.20 6.85
N MET A 65 -14.33 -14.00 6.58
CA MET A 65 -14.04 -13.29 5.33
C MET A 65 -12.56 -12.89 5.22
N ALA A 66 -11.96 -12.36 6.30
CA ALA A 66 -10.55 -12.00 6.34
C ALA A 66 -9.67 -13.22 6.04
N ASN A 67 -9.91 -14.34 6.70
CA ASN A 67 -9.15 -15.58 6.50
C ASN A 67 -9.34 -16.15 5.08
N THR A 68 -10.55 -16.03 4.53
CA THR A 68 -10.84 -16.49 3.15
C THR A 68 -10.13 -15.63 2.10
N ILE A 69 -10.10 -14.31 2.29
CA ILE A 69 -9.38 -13.39 1.40
C ILE A 69 -7.87 -13.66 1.49
N ASP A 70 -7.33 -13.75 2.71
CA ASP A 70 -5.91 -14.00 2.98
C ASP A 70 -5.45 -15.32 2.37
N ALA A 71 -6.18 -16.42 2.59
CA ALA A 71 -5.90 -17.69 1.95
C ALA A 71 -5.93 -17.61 0.42
N GLY A 72 -6.82 -16.77 -0.13
CA GLY A 72 -6.85 -16.46 -1.56
C GLY A 72 -5.58 -15.76 -2.03
N ILE A 73 -5.09 -14.74 -1.31
CA ILE A 73 -3.84 -14.03 -1.63
C ILE A 73 -2.67 -15.01 -1.56
N GLN A 74 -2.56 -15.79 -0.50
CA GLN A 74 -1.46 -16.76 -0.33
C GLN A 74 -1.41 -17.80 -1.45
N LYS A 75 -2.58 -18.23 -1.94
CA LYS A 75 -2.70 -19.24 -3.00
C LYS A 75 -2.55 -18.69 -4.41
N TYR A 76 -3.11 -17.51 -4.68
CA TYR A 76 -3.27 -16.99 -6.04
C TYR A 76 -2.52 -15.68 -6.28
N GLY A 77 -2.27 -14.88 -5.24
CA GLY A 77 -1.59 -13.58 -5.32
C GLY A 77 -0.06 -13.64 -5.23
N ILE A 78 0.51 -14.81 -4.93
CA ILE A 78 1.96 -15.02 -4.83
C ILE A 78 2.39 -16.03 -5.90
N GLY A 79 3.40 -15.67 -6.69
CA GLY A 79 3.93 -16.51 -7.75
C GLY A 79 5.44 -16.34 -7.93
N VAL A 80 6.01 -17.13 -8.84
CA VAL A 80 7.40 -16.98 -9.27
C VAL A 80 7.43 -16.02 -10.45
N HIS A 81 8.14 -14.90 -10.29
CA HIS A 81 8.26 -13.92 -11.34
C HIS A 81 9.15 -14.44 -12.48
N PRO A 82 8.70 -14.39 -13.74
CA PRO A 82 9.37 -15.08 -14.84
C PRO A 82 10.76 -14.53 -15.17
N LEU A 83 11.02 -13.24 -14.92
CA LEU A 83 12.33 -12.62 -15.21
C LEU A 83 13.32 -12.71 -14.06
N THR A 84 12.84 -12.69 -12.81
CA THR A 84 13.71 -12.62 -11.62
C THR A 84 13.89 -13.98 -10.97
N GLY A 85 13.00 -14.94 -11.24
CA GLY A 85 12.99 -16.27 -10.61
C GLY A 85 12.56 -16.26 -9.14
N ASN A 86 12.24 -15.09 -8.58
CA ASN A 86 11.90 -14.93 -7.17
C ASN A 86 10.42 -15.15 -6.93
N LYS A 87 10.10 -15.73 -5.76
CA LYS A 87 8.73 -15.80 -5.25
C LYS A 87 8.34 -14.42 -4.68
N GLN A 88 7.30 -13.82 -5.23
CA GLN A 88 6.86 -12.45 -4.92
C GLN A 88 5.35 -12.28 -5.16
N TYR A 89 4.79 -11.18 -4.66
CA TYR A 89 3.40 -10.82 -4.94
C TYR A 89 3.25 -10.36 -6.40
N ALA A 90 2.15 -10.76 -7.03
CA ALA A 90 1.66 -10.15 -8.26
C ALA A 90 0.79 -8.93 -7.91
N TYR A 91 0.68 -7.96 -8.81
CA TYR A 91 -0.17 -6.78 -8.59
C TYR A 91 -1.63 -7.16 -8.74
N GLU A 92 -1.97 -7.86 -9.82
CA GLU A 92 -3.32 -8.34 -10.10
C GLU A 92 -3.28 -9.79 -10.57
N VAL A 93 -4.33 -10.56 -10.25
CA VAL A 93 -4.49 -11.96 -10.64
C VAL A 93 -5.93 -12.26 -11.03
N ASP A 94 -6.16 -13.38 -11.72
CA ASP A 94 -7.50 -13.79 -12.17
C ASP A 94 -8.04 -15.07 -11.52
N GLY A 95 -7.19 -15.79 -10.77
CA GLY A 95 -7.54 -17.09 -10.18
C GLY A 95 -7.51 -18.29 -11.15
N TYR A 96 -7.26 -18.06 -12.45
CA TYR A 96 -7.06 -19.08 -13.47
C TYR A 96 -5.58 -19.34 -13.78
N GLY A 97 -4.69 -18.50 -13.26
CA GLY A 97 -3.23 -18.67 -13.34
C GLY A 97 -2.52 -17.49 -13.99
N ASN A 98 -3.25 -16.48 -14.50
CA ASN A 98 -2.64 -15.25 -14.99
C ASN A 98 -2.24 -14.36 -13.81
N MET A 99 -1.03 -13.80 -13.91
CA MET A 99 -0.45 -12.89 -12.91
C MET A 99 0.11 -11.68 -13.64
N TYR A 100 -0.37 -10.49 -13.28
CA TYR A 100 0.18 -9.24 -13.74
C TYR A 100 1.18 -8.72 -12.72
N TYR A 101 2.47 -8.81 -13.05
CA TYR A 101 3.55 -8.31 -12.22
C TYR A 101 3.87 -6.85 -12.58
N ALA A 102 3.52 -5.95 -11.68
CA ALA A 102 3.76 -4.52 -11.75
C ALA A 102 3.64 -3.97 -10.32
N ASP A 103 3.69 -2.65 -10.18
CA ASP A 103 3.05 -1.95 -9.08
C ASP A 103 2.69 -0.54 -9.54
N ASP A 104 1.81 0.11 -8.80
CA ASP A 104 1.34 1.48 -9.06
C ASP A 104 1.68 2.37 -7.86
N ALA A 105 1.78 3.68 -8.11
CA ALA A 105 2.09 4.64 -7.05
C ALA A 105 0.97 4.81 -6.02
N ASN A 106 -0.29 4.54 -6.39
CA ASN A 106 -1.43 4.77 -5.50
C ASN A 106 -1.59 3.67 -4.44
N VAL A 107 -1.79 4.09 -3.18
CA VAL A 107 -2.02 3.18 -2.04
C VAL A 107 -3.50 2.77 -1.99
N PRO A 108 -3.84 1.48 -1.76
CA PRO A 108 -2.95 0.35 -1.52
C PRO A 108 -2.19 -0.15 -2.77
N SER A 109 -0.86 -0.18 -2.67
CA SER A 109 0.11 -0.74 -3.62
C SER A 109 0.89 -1.91 -3.01
N LEU A 110 1.64 -2.68 -3.81
CA LEU A 110 2.50 -3.75 -3.28
C LEU A 110 3.61 -3.19 -2.38
N LEU A 111 4.18 -2.04 -2.75
CA LEU A 111 5.15 -1.34 -1.91
C LEU A 111 4.56 -0.97 -0.55
N SER A 112 3.27 -0.64 -0.49
CA SER A 112 2.61 -0.23 0.76
C SER A 112 2.20 -1.36 1.69
N LEU A 113 2.43 -2.64 1.37
CA LEU A 113 1.93 -3.75 2.20
C LEU A 113 2.39 -3.69 3.68
N PRO A 114 3.64 -3.33 4.01
CA PRO A 114 4.03 -3.09 5.40
C PRO A 114 3.41 -1.84 6.00
N TYR A 115 3.30 -0.75 5.22
CA TYR A 115 2.62 0.47 5.64
C TYR A 115 1.18 0.19 6.06
N LEU A 116 0.46 -0.68 5.34
CA LEU A 116 -0.91 -1.07 5.68
C LEU A 116 -0.95 -1.96 6.94
N GLY A 117 0.14 -2.68 7.23
CA GLY A 117 0.22 -3.66 8.30
C GLY A 117 -0.18 -5.08 7.88
N TYR A 118 -0.12 -5.39 6.58
CA TYR A 118 -0.44 -6.73 6.07
C TYR A 118 0.71 -7.72 6.25
N VAL A 119 1.95 -7.27 6.03
CA VAL A 119 3.18 -8.05 6.19
C VAL A 119 4.23 -7.23 6.93
N ASN A 120 5.24 -7.88 7.49
CA ASN A 120 6.40 -7.18 8.02
C ASN A 120 7.28 -6.68 6.86
N ALA A 121 7.94 -5.53 7.02
CA ALA A 121 8.93 -5.02 6.07
C ALA A 121 10.10 -5.99 5.84
N THR A 122 10.36 -6.90 6.79
CA THR A 122 11.38 -7.96 6.68
C THR A 122 10.87 -9.28 6.10
N ASP A 123 9.61 -9.37 5.67
CA ASP A 123 9.07 -10.58 5.05
C ASP A 123 9.83 -10.88 3.73
N PRO A 124 10.34 -12.11 3.51
CA PRO A 124 11.17 -12.41 2.34
C PRO A 124 10.43 -12.32 1.01
N ILE A 125 9.12 -12.60 0.98
CA ILE A 125 8.28 -12.46 -0.23
C ILE A 125 8.07 -10.96 -0.50
N TYR A 126 7.83 -10.17 0.54
CA TYR A 126 7.75 -8.72 0.40
C TYR A 126 9.08 -8.11 -0.06
N ILE A 127 10.23 -8.51 0.50
CA ILE A 127 11.55 -8.01 0.07
C ILE A 127 11.78 -8.30 -1.42
N ASN A 128 11.47 -9.52 -1.88
CA ASN A 128 11.55 -9.86 -3.31
C ASN A 128 10.64 -8.96 -4.15
N THR A 129 9.41 -8.73 -3.67
CA THR A 129 8.43 -7.86 -4.32
C THR A 129 8.96 -6.43 -4.40
N ARG A 130 9.40 -5.86 -3.28
CA ARG A 130 9.98 -4.51 -3.18
C ARG A 130 11.15 -4.31 -4.15
N ASN A 131 12.08 -5.27 -4.20
CA ASN A 131 13.21 -5.24 -5.12
C ASN A 131 12.78 -5.23 -6.59
N PHE A 132 11.73 -5.99 -6.94
CA PHE A 132 11.15 -5.96 -8.28
C PHE A 132 10.47 -4.61 -8.58
N VAL A 133 9.62 -4.17 -7.66
CA VAL A 133 8.80 -2.96 -7.74
C VAL A 133 9.64 -1.69 -7.94
N LEU A 134 10.78 -1.61 -7.25
CA LEU A 134 11.75 -0.50 -7.32
C LEU A 134 12.86 -0.73 -8.37
N SER A 135 12.58 -1.49 -9.42
CA SER A 135 13.53 -1.79 -10.49
C SER A 135 12.94 -1.51 -11.87
N SER A 136 13.81 -1.41 -12.88
CA SER A 136 13.41 -1.28 -14.28
C SER A 136 12.62 -2.47 -14.84
N ASN A 137 12.48 -3.57 -14.08
CA ASN A 137 11.60 -4.68 -14.45
C ASN A 137 10.13 -4.39 -14.16
N ASN A 138 9.83 -3.44 -13.27
CA ASN A 138 8.47 -2.92 -13.10
C ASN A 138 8.18 -1.93 -14.25
N PRO A 139 7.14 -2.15 -15.07
CA PRO A 139 6.82 -1.27 -16.20
C PRO A 139 6.50 0.18 -15.80
N TRP A 140 6.13 0.42 -14.54
CA TRP A 140 5.77 1.74 -14.02
C TRP A 140 6.82 2.36 -13.11
N TYR A 141 8.01 1.75 -13.01
CA TYR A 141 9.15 2.36 -12.35
C TYR A 141 9.94 3.21 -13.35
N PHE A 142 10.13 4.49 -13.04
CA PHE A 142 10.86 5.42 -13.89
C PHE A 142 12.08 5.96 -13.16
N SER A 143 13.18 6.14 -13.89
CA SER A 143 14.39 6.79 -13.42
C SER A 143 14.91 7.74 -14.51
N GLY A 144 15.31 8.94 -14.09
CA GLY A 144 15.83 9.98 -14.97
C GLY A 144 16.61 11.03 -14.20
N LYS A 145 16.85 12.18 -14.83
CA LYS A 145 17.69 13.25 -14.26
C LYS A 145 17.15 13.84 -12.96
N ALA A 146 15.83 13.90 -12.81
CA ALA A 146 15.14 14.50 -11.68
C ALA A 146 14.92 13.53 -10.51
N GLY A 147 15.14 12.23 -10.71
CA GLY A 147 14.95 11.23 -9.67
C GLY A 147 14.44 9.89 -10.20
N ALA A 148 14.01 9.04 -9.27
CA ALA A 148 13.43 7.74 -9.57
C ALA A 148 12.26 7.43 -8.62
N GLY A 149 11.29 6.67 -9.12
CA GLY A 149 10.11 6.27 -8.37
C GLY A 149 9.04 5.64 -9.26
N LEU A 150 7.90 5.29 -8.67
CA LEU A 150 6.79 4.73 -9.40
C LEU A 150 5.86 5.82 -9.95
N GLY A 151 5.27 5.52 -11.09
CA GLY A 151 4.04 6.17 -11.54
C GLY A 151 2.93 5.15 -11.70
N GLY A 152 2.26 5.22 -12.85
CA GLY A 152 1.15 4.36 -13.21
C GLY A 152 0.60 4.74 -14.58
N PRO A 153 -0.38 3.98 -15.11
CA PRO A 153 -1.01 4.30 -16.39
C PRO A 153 -1.83 5.59 -16.35
N HIS A 154 -2.25 6.07 -15.18
CA HIS A 154 -3.11 7.25 -15.02
C HIS A 154 -2.55 8.51 -15.69
N VAL A 155 -1.34 8.93 -15.30
CA VAL A 155 -0.62 10.05 -15.93
C VAL A 155 0.21 9.55 -17.11
N GLY A 156 0.67 8.29 -17.04
CA GLY A 156 1.41 7.63 -18.10
C GLY A 156 2.92 7.75 -17.99
N LEU A 157 3.59 7.51 -19.12
CA LEU A 157 5.04 7.27 -19.16
C LEU A 157 5.86 8.44 -18.64
N ASN A 158 6.95 8.10 -17.93
CA ASN A 158 7.96 9.03 -17.40
C ASN A 158 7.49 9.93 -16.25
N SER A 159 6.28 9.73 -15.72
CA SER A 159 5.75 10.52 -14.62
C SER A 159 5.90 9.75 -13.31
N ILE A 160 6.69 10.29 -12.39
CA ILE A 160 6.93 9.74 -11.05
C ILE A 160 5.98 10.42 -10.08
N TRP A 161 5.36 9.64 -9.20
CA TRP A 161 4.44 10.15 -8.19
C TRP A 161 5.16 10.27 -6.84
N PRO A 162 5.17 11.46 -6.20
CA PRO A 162 5.74 11.65 -4.86
C PRO A 162 5.21 10.65 -3.83
N MET A 163 3.95 10.26 -3.93
CA MET A 163 3.34 9.25 -3.05
C MET A 163 4.11 7.92 -3.04
N SER A 164 4.65 7.49 -4.18
CA SER A 164 5.45 6.26 -4.23
C SER A 164 6.77 6.38 -3.47
N ILE A 165 7.43 7.53 -3.54
CA ILE A 165 8.68 7.83 -2.84
C ILE A 165 8.42 7.95 -1.32
N ILE A 166 7.28 8.53 -0.93
CA ILE A 166 6.88 8.59 0.48
C ILE A 166 6.66 7.17 1.03
N ILE A 167 5.96 6.31 0.30
CA ILE A 167 5.72 4.91 0.72
C ILE A 167 7.01 4.08 0.70
N HIS A 168 7.92 4.36 -0.24
CA HIS A 168 9.28 3.78 -0.24
C HIS A 168 9.98 4.06 1.09
N ALA A 169 9.99 5.32 1.54
CA ALA A 169 10.59 5.72 2.81
C ALA A 169 9.87 5.08 4.01
N LEU A 170 8.53 5.18 4.06
CA LEU A 170 7.72 4.66 5.18
C LEU A 170 7.78 3.12 5.34
N THR A 171 8.26 2.41 4.33
CA THR A 171 8.43 0.94 4.36
C THR A 171 9.89 0.51 4.33
N SER A 172 10.82 1.45 4.48
CA SER A 172 12.24 1.19 4.62
C SER A 172 12.62 0.89 6.06
N THR A 173 13.69 0.10 6.23
CA THR A 173 14.39 -0.08 7.51
C THR A 173 15.81 0.51 7.47
N ASP A 174 16.15 1.24 6.40
CA ASP A 174 17.45 1.86 6.17
C ASP A 174 17.31 3.39 6.25
N SER A 175 17.97 4.00 7.23
CA SER A 175 17.93 5.45 7.45
C SER A 175 18.50 6.25 6.28
N GLU A 176 19.47 5.71 5.55
CA GLU A 176 20.04 6.39 4.38
C GLU A 176 19.02 6.41 3.23
N GLU A 177 18.30 5.31 3.02
CA GLU A 177 17.23 5.21 2.03
C GLU A 177 16.07 6.17 2.36
N ILE A 178 15.70 6.29 3.63
CA ILE A 178 14.67 7.24 4.12
C ILE A 178 15.11 8.68 3.83
N THR A 179 16.35 9.04 4.19
CA THR A 179 16.90 10.38 3.98
C THR A 179 16.91 10.76 2.50
N ASN A 180 17.41 9.86 1.64
CA ASN A 180 17.45 10.07 0.20
C ASN A 180 16.05 10.27 -0.40
N CYS A 181 15.04 9.54 0.09
CA CYS A 181 13.65 9.74 -0.33
C CYS A 181 13.13 11.12 0.09
N ALA A 182 13.39 11.54 1.34
CA ALA A 182 12.96 12.84 1.85
C ALA A 182 13.61 14.01 1.08
N GLU A 183 14.90 13.94 0.79
CA GLU A 183 15.60 14.93 -0.03
C GLU A 183 15.02 15.02 -1.44
N LEU A 184 14.79 13.88 -2.11
CA LEU A 184 14.16 13.84 -3.42
C LEU A 184 12.75 14.45 -3.43
N LEU A 185 11.97 14.23 -2.36
CA LEU A 185 10.64 14.81 -2.21
C LEU A 185 10.69 16.34 -2.12
N VAL A 186 11.64 16.89 -1.36
CA VAL A 186 11.84 18.34 -1.24
C VAL A 186 12.28 18.94 -2.59
N ASP A 187 13.25 18.30 -3.25
CA ASP A 187 13.82 18.77 -4.53
C ASP A 187 12.82 18.68 -5.70
N SER A 188 11.79 17.83 -5.60
CA SER A 188 10.78 17.65 -6.66
C SER A 188 9.56 18.57 -6.57
N THR A 189 9.53 19.51 -5.62
CA THR A 189 8.38 20.42 -5.41
C THR A 189 8.32 21.62 -6.37
N GLU A 190 9.35 21.86 -7.20
CA GLU A 190 9.46 23.05 -8.06
C GLU A 190 9.23 24.37 -7.29
N ASN A 191 9.78 24.47 -6.07
CA ASN A 191 9.62 25.61 -5.16
C ASN A 191 8.17 25.93 -4.73
N THR A 192 7.21 25.06 -5.02
CA THR A 192 5.80 25.26 -4.60
C THR A 192 5.55 24.93 -3.14
N THR A 193 6.52 24.26 -2.49
CA THR A 193 6.47 23.73 -1.11
C THR A 193 5.36 22.70 -0.85
N LEU A 194 4.70 22.21 -1.91
CA LEU A 194 3.64 21.20 -1.84
C LEU A 194 4.03 19.96 -2.64
N MET A 195 3.48 18.82 -2.24
CA MET A 195 3.56 17.59 -3.00
C MET A 195 2.56 17.63 -4.16
N HIS A 196 3.06 17.31 -5.34
CA HIS A 196 2.29 17.14 -6.56
C HIS A 196 1.72 15.72 -6.67
N GLU A 197 0.83 15.50 -7.63
CA GLU A 197 0.42 14.14 -8.01
C GLU A 197 1.55 13.40 -8.69
N SER A 198 2.18 14.03 -9.68
CA SER A 198 3.34 13.47 -10.36
C SER A 198 4.27 14.56 -10.87
N PHE A 199 5.54 14.20 -11.15
CA PHE A 199 6.52 15.02 -11.84
C PHE A 199 7.26 14.20 -12.91
N ASN A 200 7.75 14.84 -13.96
CA ASN A 200 8.49 14.16 -15.01
C ASN A 200 9.87 13.72 -14.49
N LYS A 201 10.26 12.48 -14.78
CA LYS A 201 11.55 11.90 -14.35
C LYS A 201 12.80 12.68 -14.77
N ASN A 202 12.69 13.60 -15.74
CA ASN A 202 13.79 14.42 -16.22
C ASN A 202 13.63 15.92 -15.94
N ASP A 203 12.46 16.36 -15.47
CA ASP A 203 12.11 17.78 -15.32
C ASP A 203 10.99 17.96 -14.28
N VAL A 204 11.36 18.39 -13.07
CA VAL A 204 10.41 18.59 -11.96
C VAL A 204 9.42 19.74 -12.22
N GLY A 205 9.75 20.65 -13.15
CA GLY A 205 8.85 21.73 -13.58
C GLY A 205 7.66 21.24 -14.40
N SER A 206 7.70 20.00 -14.89
CA SER A 206 6.59 19.33 -15.56
C SER A 206 5.90 18.39 -14.58
N TYR A 207 4.84 18.87 -13.93
CA TYR A 207 4.11 18.15 -12.90
C TYR A 207 2.59 18.22 -13.08
N THR A 208 1.86 17.35 -12.40
CA THR A 208 0.39 17.35 -12.36
C THR A 208 -0.13 17.65 -10.96
N ARG A 209 -1.30 18.32 -10.90
CA ARG A 209 -1.99 18.76 -9.67
C ARG A 209 -1.08 19.50 -8.67
N SER A 210 -1.01 20.82 -8.83
CA SER A 210 -0.28 21.72 -7.92
C SER A 210 -0.77 21.67 -6.46
N TRP A 211 -1.97 21.14 -6.20
CA TRP A 211 -2.51 20.98 -4.86
C TRP A 211 -3.14 19.59 -4.69
N PHE A 212 -2.40 18.70 -4.04
CA PHE A 212 -2.86 17.34 -3.75
C PHE A 212 -2.79 17.05 -2.25
N ALA A 213 -3.90 17.30 -1.55
CA ALA A 213 -3.98 17.21 -0.10
C ALA A 213 -3.54 15.84 0.45
N TRP A 214 -3.85 14.74 -0.25
CA TRP A 214 -3.44 13.40 0.19
C TRP A 214 -1.92 13.25 0.21
N ALA A 215 -1.22 13.60 -0.88
CA ALA A 215 0.23 13.53 -0.95
C ALA A 215 0.88 14.46 0.09
N ASN A 216 0.32 15.66 0.31
CA ASN A 216 0.76 16.58 1.36
C ASN A 216 0.64 15.97 2.76
N SER A 217 -0.51 15.36 3.09
CA SER A 217 -0.72 14.71 4.38
C SER A 217 0.20 13.51 4.57
N LEU A 218 0.44 12.72 3.52
CA LEU A 218 1.32 11.56 3.59
C LEU A 218 2.79 11.98 3.79
N PHE A 219 3.23 13.08 3.17
CA PHE A 219 4.55 13.65 3.45
C PHE A 219 4.66 14.14 4.90
N GLY A 220 3.61 14.76 5.43
CA GLY A 220 3.55 15.11 6.85
C GLY A 220 3.67 13.91 7.77
N GLU A 221 3.04 12.77 7.42
CA GLU A 221 3.20 11.51 8.15
C GLU A 221 4.65 11.02 8.16
N LEU A 222 5.33 11.06 7.00
CA LEU A 222 6.75 10.68 6.89
C LEU A 222 7.65 11.52 7.80
N VAL A 223 7.47 12.84 7.81
CA VAL A 223 8.26 13.73 8.68
C VAL A 223 8.05 13.40 10.15
N LEU A 224 6.80 13.18 10.57
CA LEU A 224 6.50 12.81 11.97
C LEU A 224 7.10 11.45 12.34
N TYR A 225 7.08 10.49 11.41
CA TYR A 225 7.65 9.17 11.62
C TYR A 225 9.18 9.21 11.83
N ASP A 226 9.89 10.00 11.02
CA ASP A 226 11.35 10.16 11.11
C ASP A 226 11.79 10.84 12.42
N GLU A 227 10.99 11.77 12.96
CA GLU A 227 11.22 12.39 14.27
C GLU A 227 10.98 11.45 15.48
N GLY A 228 10.73 10.16 15.24
CA GLY A 228 10.59 9.15 16.28
C GLY A 228 9.20 9.07 16.92
N LEU A 229 8.19 9.70 16.31
CA LEU A 229 6.80 9.44 16.68
C LEU A 229 6.40 8.09 16.10
N GLU A 230 6.58 7.03 16.89
CA GLU A 230 6.03 5.72 16.55
C GLU A 230 4.52 5.86 16.28
N ARG A 231 4.03 5.17 15.25
CA ARG A 231 2.59 5.03 15.04
C ARG A 231 1.96 4.54 16.33
N ILE A 232 0.91 5.20 16.79
CA ILE A 232 0.09 4.73 17.90
C ILE A 232 -0.39 3.32 17.55
N LYS A 233 0.26 2.32 18.14
CA LYS A 233 -0.15 0.93 18.04
C LYS A 233 -1.45 0.82 18.83
N ILE A 234 -2.57 0.69 18.13
CA ILE A 234 -3.82 0.23 18.74
C ILE A 234 -3.65 -1.28 18.96
N THR A 235 -2.87 -1.66 19.97
CA THR A 235 -2.74 -3.04 20.45
C THR A 235 -3.81 -3.29 21.50
N SER A 236 -4.57 -4.37 21.33
CA SER A 236 -5.54 -4.86 22.32
C SER A 236 -4.88 -5.58 23.49
N GLU A 237 -3.69 -5.16 23.93
CA GLU A 237 -3.08 -5.68 25.16
C GLU A 237 -3.43 -4.75 26.33
N GLN A 238 -4.64 -4.94 26.86
CA GLN A 238 -4.98 -4.83 28.28
C GLN A 238 -6.04 -5.89 28.62
#